data_AF-A0A257GVF3-F1
#
_entry.id   AF-A0A257GVF3-F1
#
_cell.length_a   1.000
_cell.length_b   1.000
_cell.length_c   1.000
_cell.angle_alpha   90.00
_cell.angle_beta   90.00
_cell.angle_gamma   90.00
#
_symmetry.space_group_name_H-M   'P 1'
#
loop_
_entity.id
_entity.type
_entity.pdbx_description
1 polymer ?
#
loop_
_entity_poly.entity_id
_entity_poly.type
_entity_poly.pdbx_seq_one_letter_code
_entity_poly.pdbx_strand_id
1 'polypeptide(L)'
;MASNTPISSPTAKPTVLALSLAAAFAIAPAQGQTLPAGAVAIHGTANLDASQANKLLVTTTNGAGTSHSAINWQSFSIGAGNTTQIIQPSAASTSINRVVTNTPSAIFGNLNSNGHVVLVNQSGITIGAGAFVDTAGFTASVVGMSEANAKAGRLKFDSNVLNNGGDLGAIGALNIQGNIIARGGDVVLIAPSIELAKTAVVESQGGAVMLAAGQSVEITGRGLEGITLQVQAPTDAAINLGTLKGDAVGIFAGTLKHSGLIQTNLTSGEGGKVS
;
A
#
# COMPACT_ATOMS: atom_id res chain seq x y z
N MET A 1 -9.34 22.52 83.45
CA MET A 1 -8.05 22.54 82.72
C MET A 1 -7.24 21.34 83.17
N ALA A 2 -6.58 20.69 82.22
CA ALA A 2 -6.07 19.32 82.29
C ALA A 2 -4.91 19.09 83.28
N SER A 3 -4.78 17.85 83.77
CA SER A 3 -3.52 17.29 84.30
C SER A 3 -3.43 15.80 83.94
N ASN A 4 -2.47 15.50 83.06
CA ASN A 4 -2.07 14.16 82.61
C ASN A 4 -1.19 13.47 83.65
N THR A 5 -1.33 12.15 83.76
CA THR A 5 -0.32 11.22 84.28
C THR A 5 0.39 10.52 83.10
N PRO A 6 1.73 10.32 83.13
CA PRO A 6 2.44 9.61 82.08
C PRO A 6 2.67 8.13 82.45
N ILE A 7 2.64 7.23 81.46
CA ILE A 7 3.15 5.85 81.58
C ILE A 7 4.21 5.62 80.50
N SER A 8 5.29 4.97 80.93
CA SER A 8 6.59 4.78 80.28
C SER A 8 6.66 3.64 79.24
N SER A 9 7.57 3.85 78.28
CA SER A 9 8.25 3.07 77.22
C SER A 9 8.44 1.54 77.41
N PRO A 10 8.67 0.73 76.33
CA PRO A 10 10.00 0.68 75.68
C PRO A 10 10.10 0.41 74.16
N THR A 11 11.28 0.79 73.64
CA THR A 11 12.06 0.46 72.43
C THR A 11 11.73 -0.79 71.56
N ALA A 12 11.80 -0.64 70.22
CA ALA A 12 12.80 -1.26 69.32
C ALA A 12 12.58 -0.91 67.83
N LYS A 13 13.66 -0.57 67.10
CA LYS A 13 13.77 -0.39 65.64
C LYS A 13 14.16 -1.75 64.99
N PRO A 14 14.45 -1.84 63.67
CA PRO A 14 13.72 -1.46 62.45
C PRO A 14 13.44 -2.70 61.57
N THR A 15 12.28 -2.81 60.94
CA THR A 15 12.05 -3.92 59.99
C THR A 15 12.51 -3.52 58.59
N VAL A 16 13.69 -3.99 58.22
CA VAL A 16 14.19 -4.03 56.84
C VAL A 16 13.27 -4.97 56.05
N LEU A 17 12.56 -4.46 55.05
CA LEU A 17 11.91 -5.30 54.04
C LEU A 17 12.62 -5.08 52.71
N ALA A 18 13.11 -6.19 52.18
CA ALA A 18 14.06 -6.29 51.09
C ALA A 18 13.54 -5.76 49.75
N LEU A 19 14.44 -5.09 49.02
CA LEU A 19 14.42 -5.00 47.56
C LEU A 19 14.35 -6.42 46.98
N SER A 20 13.31 -6.72 46.18
CA SER A 20 13.37 -7.81 45.21
C SER A 20 13.24 -7.25 43.80
N LEU A 21 14.26 -7.61 43.04
CA LEU A 21 14.63 -7.18 41.71
C LEU A 21 13.65 -7.73 40.66
N ALA A 22 13.42 -6.95 39.61
CA ALA A 22 12.59 -7.24 38.46
C ALA A 22 12.89 -8.60 37.81
N ALA A 23 11.83 -9.33 37.43
CA ALA A 23 11.84 -10.23 36.29
C ALA A 23 10.79 -9.73 35.30
N ALA A 24 11.27 -8.95 34.34
CA ALA A 24 10.55 -8.57 33.16
C ALA A 24 10.16 -9.83 32.37
N PHE A 25 8.89 -10.22 32.45
CA PHE A 25 8.20 -10.74 31.28
C PHE A 25 7.36 -9.59 30.73
N ALA A 26 8.05 -8.62 30.14
CA ALA A 26 7.47 -7.95 29.00
C ALA A 26 7.25 -9.06 27.97
N ILE A 27 6.03 -9.59 27.94
CA ILE A 27 5.51 -10.19 26.73
C ILE A 27 5.50 -9.03 25.75
N ALA A 28 6.63 -8.82 25.06
CA ALA A 28 6.61 -8.04 23.86
C ALA A 28 5.47 -8.63 23.03
N PRO A 29 4.47 -7.85 22.60
CA PRO A 29 3.52 -8.38 21.63
C PRO A 29 4.40 -8.93 20.52
N ALA A 30 4.32 -10.24 20.27
CA ALA A 30 4.92 -10.83 19.10
C ALA A 30 4.53 -9.89 17.97
N GLN A 31 5.49 -9.25 17.32
CA GLN A 31 5.21 -8.32 16.24
C GLN A 31 4.46 -9.15 15.21
N GLY A 32 3.14 -9.00 15.23
CA GLY A 32 2.24 -9.91 14.57
C GLY A 32 2.63 -9.95 13.12
N GLN A 33 2.79 -11.15 12.58
CA GLN A 33 2.88 -11.37 11.15
C GLN A 33 1.78 -10.55 10.47
N THR A 34 2.18 -9.46 9.83
CA THR A 34 1.22 -8.46 9.36
C THR A 34 0.54 -9.01 8.11
N LEU A 35 -0.77 -9.19 8.20
CA LEU A 35 -1.67 -9.37 7.08
C LEU A 35 -2.62 -8.16 7.04
N PRO A 36 -3.22 -7.82 5.88
CA PRO A 36 -4.23 -6.78 5.81
C PRO A 36 -5.37 -7.02 6.81
N ALA A 37 -5.87 -5.95 7.42
CA ALA A 37 -6.85 -6.05 8.50
C ALA A 37 -7.91 -4.93 8.46
N GLY A 38 -9.06 -5.22 9.06
CA GLY A 38 -10.18 -4.27 9.17
C GLY A 38 -10.82 -3.95 7.82
N ALA A 39 -11.01 -4.96 6.96
CA ALA A 39 -11.72 -4.80 5.69
C ALA A 39 -13.18 -4.44 5.89
N VAL A 40 -13.65 -3.47 5.11
CA VAL A 40 -15.06 -3.11 4.96
C VAL A 40 -15.33 -2.95 3.47
N ALA A 41 -16.08 -3.89 2.88
CA ALA A 41 -16.52 -3.77 1.51
C ALA A 41 -17.53 -2.62 1.38
N ILE A 42 -17.25 -1.68 0.49
CA ILE A 42 -18.09 -0.50 0.21
C ILE A 42 -18.77 -0.57 -1.16
N HIS A 43 -18.34 -1.50 -2.02
CA HIS A 43 -18.97 -1.84 -3.29
C HIS A 43 -18.62 -3.30 -3.66
N GLY A 44 -19.62 -4.09 -4.04
CA GLY A 44 -19.46 -5.54 -4.16
C GLY A 44 -19.34 -6.22 -2.79
N THR A 45 -18.71 -7.38 -2.74
CA THR A 45 -18.45 -8.11 -1.47
C THR A 45 -17.00 -8.53 -1.37
N ALA A 46 -16.53 -8.76 -0.14
CA ALA A 46 -15.21 -9.31 0.15
C ALA A 46 -15.32 -10.29 1.32
N ASN A 47 -15.07 -11.57 1.05
CA ASN A 47 -14.96 -12.61 2.06
C ASN A 47 -13.48 -12.84 2.39
N LEU A 48 -13.13 -12.78 3.68
CA LEU A 48 -11.76 -12.93 4.15
C LEU A 48 -11.61 -14.28 4.85
N ASP A 49 -10.66 -15.09 4.39
CA ASP A 49 -10.26 -16.34 5.02
C ASP A 49 -8.79 -16.27 5.44
N ALA A 50 -8.56 -16.29 6.74
CA ALA A 50 -7.25 -16.30 7.38
C ALA A 50 -7.05 -17.59 8.22
N SER A 51 -7.73 -18.68 7.86
CA SER A 51 -7.62 -19.97 8.56
C SER A 51 -6.24 -20.63 8.40
N GLN A 52 -5.52 -20.29 7.33
CA GLN A 52 -4.18 -20.76 7.04
C GLN A 52 -3.14 -19.81 7.65
N ALA A 53 -2.15 -20.35 8.36
CA ALA A 53 -1.05 -19.54 8.89
C ALA A 53 -0.34 -18.77 7.76
N ASN A 54 0.00 -17.51 8.01
CA ASN A 54 0.74 -16.63 7.10
C ASN A 54 0.01 -16.33 5.78
N LYS A 55 -1.28 -16.66 5.64
CA LYS A 55 -2.04 -16.45 4.41
C LYS A 55 -3.37 -15.77 4.69
N LEU A 56 -3.65 -14.71 3.94
CA LEU A 56 -4.98 -14.13 3.80
C LEU A 56 -5.51 -14.41 2.40
N LEU A 57 -6.62 -15.12 2.30
CA LEU A 57 -7.39 -15.24 1.07
C LEU A 57 -8.55 -14.25 1.10
N VAL A 58 -8.65 -13.40 0.08
CA VAL A 58 -9.73 -12.43 -0.09
C VAL A 58 -10.50 -12.81 -1.35
N THR A 59 -11.72 -13.32 -1.21
CA THR A 59 -12.59 -13.64 -2.34
C THR A 59 -13.59 -12.51 -2.53
N THR A 60 -13.58 -11.87 -3.69
CA THR A 60 -14.42 -10.71 -3.99
C THR A 60 -15.53 -11.04 -4.97
N THR A 61 -16.62 -10.29 -4.88
CA THR A 61 -17.57 -10.15 -6.00
C THR A 61 -17.58 -8.71 -6.47
N ASN A 62 -17.79 -8.50 -7.77
CA ASN A 62 -18.02 -7.16 -8.28
C ASN A 62 -19.34 -6.60 -7.72
N GLY A 63 -19.48 -5.28 -7.65
CA GLY A 63 -20.78 -4.67 -7.40
C GLY A 63 -21.72 -4.87 -8.59
N ALA A 64 -23.02 -4.82 -8.33
CA ALA A 64 -24.05 -5.10 -9.34
C ALA A 64 -23.88 -4.22 -10.59
N GLY A 65 -23.85 -4.86 -11.78
CA GLY A 65 -23.69 -4.17 -13.06
C GLY A 65 -22.30 -3.59 -13.33
N THR A 66 -21.29 -3.96 -12.53
CA THR A 66 -19.92 -3.43 -12.65
C THR A 66 -18.88 -4.53 -12.80
N SER A 67 -17.66 -4.14 -13.17
CA SER A 67 -16.49 -5.02 -13.25
C SER A 67 -15.52 -4.85 -12.07
N HIS A 68 -15.94 -4.22 -10.97
CA HIS A 68 -15.06 -3.93 -9.85
C HIS A 68 -15.69 -4.13 -8.47
N SER A 69 -14.82 -4.27 -7.48
CA SER A 69 -15.11 -4.23 -6.05
C SER A 69 -14.34 -3.07 -5.41
N ALA A 70 -14.84 -2.53 -4.30
CA ALA A 70 -14.12 -1.54 -3.52
C ALA A 70 -14.19 -1.87 -2.03
N ILE A 71 -13.03 -1.85 -1.38
CA ILE A 71 -12.81 -2.28 0.00
C ILE A 71 -11.99 -1.21 0.72
N ASN A 72 -12.52 -0.71 1.83
CA ASN A 72 -11.76 0.12 2.77
C ASN A 72 -11.06 -0.80 3.78
N TRP A 73 -9.83 -0.49 4.14
CA TRP A 73 -8.98 -1.25 5.05
C TRP A 73 -8.49 -0.35 6.18
N GLN A 74 -8.43 -0.89 7.40
CA GLN A 74 -7.75 -0.21 8.51
C GLN A 74 -6.23 -0.25 8.34
N SER A 75 -5.70 -1.38 7.83
CA SER A 75 -4.30 -1.51 7.42
C SER A 75 -4.19 -2.49 6.25
N PHE A 76 -3.21 -2.25 5.38
CA PHE A 76 -2.88 -3.15 4.29
C PHE A 76 -1.36 -3.31 4.22
N SER A 77 -0.85 -4.27 5.00
CA SER A 77 0.56 -4.64 5.06
C SER A 77 0.68 -6.15 4.99
N ILE A 78 1.76 -6.64 4.37
CA ILE A 78 2.03 -8.07 4.20
C ILE A 78 3.48 -8.30 4.65
N GLY A 79 3.67 -8.86 5.83
CA GLY A 79 4.98 -9.19 6.38
C GLY A 79 5.75 -10.20 5.52
N ALA A 80 7.07 -10.24 5.69
CA ALA A 80 7.91 -11.24 5.02
C ALA A 80 7.43 -12.67 5.36
N GLY A 81 7.39 -13.55 4.36
CA GLY A 81 6.86 -14.92 4.51
C GLY A 81 5.34 -15.02 4.52
N ASN A 82 4.61 -13.90 4.55
CA ASN A 82 3.15 -13.88 4.44
C ASN A 82 2.70 -13.72 2.98
N THR A 83 1.47 -14.17 2.69
CA THR A 83 0.84 -14.03 1.37
C THR A 83 -0.58 -13.51 1.53
N THR A 84 -0.92 -12.45 0.80
CA THR A 84 -2.31 -12.08 0.54
C THR A 84 -2.68 -12.47 -0.88
N GLN A 85 -3.75 -13.23 -1.05
CA GLN A 85 -4.26 -13.65 -2.35
C GLN A 85 -5.67 -13.09 -2.54
N ILE A 86 -5.87 -12.26 -3.56
CA ILE A 86 -7.17 -11.69 -3.91
C ILE A 86 -7.73 -12.46 -5.11
N ILE A 87 -8.81 -13.22 -4.89
CA ILE A 87 -9.54 -13.92 -5.94
C ILE A 87 -10.74 -13.07 -6.36
N GLN A 88 -10.77 -12.74 -7.64
CA GLN A 88 -11.78 -11.91 -8.28
C GLN A 88 -12.59 -12.72 -9.28
N PRO A 89 -13.80 -12.28 -9.68
CA PRO A 89 -14.65 -13.03 -10.61
C PRO A 89 -13.99 -13.36 -11.96
N SER A 90 -13.10 -12.50 -12.45
CA SER A 90 -12.37 -12.71 -13.71
C SER A 90 -11.05 -11.96 -13.72
N ALA A 91 -10.19 -12.23 -14.72
CA ALA A 91 -8.94 -11.49 -14.91
C ALA A 91 -9.14 -10.01 -15.31
N ALA A 92 -10.34 -9.67 -15.83
CA ALA A 92 -10.72 -8.29 -16.15
C ALA A 92 -11.36 -7.55 -14.96
N SER A 93 -11.58 -8.22 -13.83
CA SER A 93 -12.12 -7.57 -12.64
C SER A 93 -11.08 -6.69 -11.97
N THR A 94 -11.53 -5.60 -11.33
CA THR A 94 -10.69 -4.72 -10.51
C THR A 94 -11.08 -4.75 -9.03
N SER A 95 -10.11 -4.94 -8.15
CA SER A 95 -10.29 -4.79 -6.70
C SER A 95 -9.60 -3.51 -6.22
N ILE A 96 -10.41 -2.53 -5.80
CA ILE A 96 -9.94 -1.26 -5.25
C ILE A 96 -9.81 -1.38 -3.74
N ASN A 97 -8.58 -1.25 -3.23
CA ASN A 97 -8.21 -1.43 -1.84
C ASN A 97 -7.70 -0.09 -1.29
N ARG A 98 -8.47 0.54 -0.40
CA ARG A 98 -8.16 1.86 0.17
C ARG A 98 -7.81 1.71 1.64
N VAL A 99 -6.61 2.12 2.05
CA VAL A 99 -6.28 2.26 3.47
C VAL A 99 -6.83 3.61 3.94
N VAL A 100 -7.72 3.58 4.94
CA VAL A 100 -8.45 4.76 5.42
C VAL A 100 -7.94 5.30 6.77
N THR A 101 -6.83 4.75 7.25
CA THR A 101 -6.10 5.22 8.44
C THR A 101 -4.76 5.81 8.05
N ASN A 102 -4.07 6.43 9.01
CA ASN A 102 -2.75 7.01 8.81
C ASN A 102 -1.60 5.98 8.93
N THR A 103 -1.85 4.71 8.56
CA THR A 103 -0.89 3.62 8.66
C THR A 103 -0.29 3.32 7.29
N PRO A 104 1.02 3.51 7.05
CA PRO A 104 1.65 3.18 5.78
C PRO A 104 1.52 1.69 5.44
N SER A 105 1.43 1.40 4.14
CA SER A 105 1.40 0.03 3.62
C SER A 105 2.81 -0.50 3.47
N ALA A 106 3.11 -1.62 4.13
CA ALA A 106 4.40 -2.29 4.06
C ALA A 106 4.23 -3.70 3.49
N ILE A 107 4.61 -3.88 2.23
CA ILE A 107 4.51 -5.15 1.50
C ILE A 107 5.91 -5.75 1.42
N PHE A 108 6.21 -6.65 2.35
CA PHE A 108 7.45 -7.43 2.43
C PHE A 108 7.26 -8.89 2.01
N GLY A 109 6.02 -9.37 1.92
CA GLY A 109 5.64 -10.70 1.45
C GLY A 109 5.07 -10.70 0.03
N ASN A 110 4.12 -11.60 -0.22
CA ASN A 110 3.51 -11.79 -1.53
C ASN A 110 2.10 -11.20 -1.61
N LEU A 111 1.81 -10.42 -2.66
CA LEU A 111 0.47 -10.00 -3.03
C LEU A 111 0.10 -10.60 -4.39
N ASN A 112 -0.86 -11.51 -4.41
CA ASN A 112 -1.26 -12.22 -5.62
C ASN A 112 -2.72 -11.90 -5.99
N SER A 113 -3.04 -11.75 -7.26
CA SER A 113 -4.43 -11.72 -7.74
C SER A 113 -4.56 -12.27 -9.15
N ASN A 114 -5.71 -12.90 -9.44
CA ASN A 114 -6.05 -13.28 -10.80
C ASN A 114 -6.53 -12.09 -11.65
N GLY A 115 -6.92 -10.97 -11.03
CA GLY A 115 -7.41 -9.76 -11.72
C GLY A 115 -6.55 -8.52 -11.42
N HIS A 116 -7.12 -7.34 -11.67
CA HIS A 116 -6.46 -6.06 -11.43
C HIS A 116 -6.58 -5.64 -9.96
N VAL A 117 -5.52 -5.10 -9.37
CA VAL A 117 -5.51 -4.60 -7.99
C VAL A 117 -5.10 -3.14 -7.97
N VAL A 118 -5.93 -2.31 -7.34
CA VAL A 118 -5.61 -0.92 -7.03
C VAL A 118 -5.39 -0.82 -5.53
N LEU A 119 -4.22 -0.39 -5.08
CA LEU A 119 -3.90 -0.12 -3.67
C LEU A 119 -3.72 1.39 -3.49
N VAL A 120 -4.53 1.99 -2.64
CA VAL A 120 -4.48 3.43 -2.32
C VAL A 120 -4.14 3.61 -0.84
N ASN A 121 -3.05 4.31 -0.54
CA ASN A 121 -2.67 4.64 0.83
C ASN A 121 -1.85 5.94 0.89
N GLN A 122 -2.46 7.01 1.40
CA GLN A 122 -1.83 8.34 1.47
C GLN A 122 -0.68 8.45 2.46
N SER A 123 -0.61 7.53 3.44
CA SER A 123 0.52 7.46 4.37
C SER A 123 1.79 6.88 3.75
N GLY A 124 1.70 6.38 2.52
CA GLY A 124 2.82 5.79 1.78
C GLY A 124 2.66 4.29 1.57
N ILE A 125 3.35 3.81 0.54
CA ILE A 125 3.38 2.39 0.16
C ILE A 125 4.83 2.01 -0.05
N THR A 126 5.26 0.92 0.60
CA THR A 126 6.57 0.32 0.39
C THR A 126 6.41 -1.12 -0.08
N ILE A 127 6.97 -1.43 -1.26
CA ILE A 127 7.16 -2.81 -1.73
C ILE A 127 8.62 -3.17 -1.43
N GLY A 128 8.84 -3.87 -0.32
CA GLY A 128 10.18 -4.12 0.21
C GLY A 128 11.00 -5.13 -0.58
N ALA A 129 12.31 -5.18 -0.29
CA ALA A 129 13.20 -6.15 -0.91
C ALA A 129 12.74 -7.58 -0.63
N GLY A 130 12.72 -8.43 -1.67
CA GLY A 130 12.20 -9.79 -1.59
C GLY A 130 10.67 -9.92 -1.67
N ALA A 131 9.93 -8.81 -1.64
CA ALA A 131 8.49 -8.83 -1.89
C ALA A 131 8.17 -9.12 -3.36
N PHE A 132 7.00 -9.70 -3.58
CA PHE A 132 6.52 -10.07 -4.90
C PHE A 132 5.04 -9.71 -5.06
N VAL A 133 4.72 -8.84 -6.00
CA VAL A 133 3.35 -8.51 -6.39
C VAL A 133 3.09 -9.14 -7.76
N ASP A 134 2.13 -10.07 -7.85
CA ASP A 134 1.75 -10.77 -9.07
C ASP A 134 0.24 -10.64 -9.33
N THR A 135 -0.13 -9.87 -10.35
CA THR A 135 -1.55 -9.55 -10.64
C THR A 135 -1.81 -9.53 -12.14
N ALA A 136 -3.07 -9.43 -12.57
CA ALA A 136 -3.35 -9.15 -13.99
C ALA A 136 -2.96 -7.72 -14.36
N GLY A 137 -3.15 -6.76 -13.45
CA GLY A 137 -2.64 -5.39 -13.55
C GLY A 137 -2.59 -4.75 -12.16
N PHE A 138 -1.69 -3.81 -11.97
CA PHE A 138 -1.43 -3.24 -10.65
C PHE A 138 -1.41 -1.73 -10.69
N THR A 139 -2.12 -1.10 -9.75
CA THR A 139 -2.03 0.34 -9.51
C THR A 139 -1.71 0.58 -8.05
N ALA A 140 -0.64 1.30 -7.76
CA ALA A 140 -0.34 1.78 -6.41
C ALA A 140 -0.41 3.30 -6.40
N SER A 141 -1.24 3.86 -5.51
CA SER A 141 -1.39 5.30 -5.35
C SER A 141 -1.17 5.74 -3.91
N VAL A 142 -0.24 6.67 -3.72
CA VAL A 142 -0.08 7.44 -2.48
C VAL A 142 -0.89 8.74 -2.55
N VAL A 143 -1.44 9.06 -3.73
CA VAL A 143 -2.44 10.12 -3.90
C VAL A 143 -3.82 9.56 -3.55
N GLY A 144 -4.64 10.35 -2.85
CA GLY A 144 -5.95 9.91 -2.34
C GLY A 144 -6.96 9.58 -3.43
N MET A 145 -7.95 8.75 -3.09
CA MET A 145 -9.11 8.45 -3.95
C MET A 145 -10.38 8.59 -3.10
N SER A 146 -11.38 9.31 -3.62
CA SER A 146 -12.63 9.52 -2.89
C SER A 146 -13.47 8.24 -2.86
N GLU A 147 -14.29 8.08 -1.83
CA GLU A 147 -15.19 6.93 -1.75
C GLU A 147 -16.19 6.89 -2.92
N ALA A 148 -16.66 8.05 -3.37
CA ALA A 148 -17.54 8.15 -4.52
C ALA A 148 -16.87 7.66 -5.82
N ASN A 149 -15.58 7.96 -6.01
CA ASN A 149 -14.81 7.45 -7.15
C ASN A 149 -14.56 5.94 -7.03
N ALA A 150 -14.24 5.45 -5.82
CA ALA A 150 -14.04 4.02 -5.57
C ALA A 150 -15.31 3.19 -5.84
N LYS A 151 -16.47 3.64 -5.32
CA LYS A 151 -17.77 3.00 -5.58
C LYS A 151 -18.12 3.01 -7.07
N ALA A 152 -17.82 4.11 -7.76
CA ALA A 152 -18.07 4.23 -9.19
C ALA A 152 -17.01 3.57 -10.09
N GLY A 153 -15.92 3.05 -9.53
CA GLY A 153 -14.83 2.45 -10.32
C GLY A 153 -14.02 3.48 -11.12
N ARG A 154 -14.12 4.77 -10.78
CA ARG A 154 -13.37 5.84 -11.46
C ARG A 154 -11.98 5.96 -10.86
N LEU A 155 -10.95 5.66 -11.65
CA LEU A 155 -9.55 5.76 -11.25
C LEU A 155 -9.05 7.22 -11.29
N LYS A 156 -9.69 8.08 -10.48
CA LYS A 156 -9.33 9.48 -10.25
C LYS A 156 -8.69 9.63 -8.87
N PHE A 157 -7.47 10.10 -8.85
CA PHE A 157 -6.64 10.30 -7.67
C PHE A 157 -6.37 11.78 -7.49
N ASP A 158 -6.53 12.30 -6.28
CA ASP A 158 -6.28 13.70 -5.96
C ASP A 158 -5.74 13.87 -4.53
N SER A 159 -4.71 14.70 -4.36
CA SER A 159 -4.04 14.95 -3.09
C SER A 159 -4.93 15.66 -2.08
N ASN A 160 -5.95 16.39 -2.54
CA ASN A 160 -6.91 17.10 -1.69
C ASN A 160 -8.01 16.19 -1.15
N VAL A 161 -8.09 14.94 -1.62
CA VAL A 161 -9.00 13.95 -1.04
C VAL A 161 -8.43 13.52 0.31
N LEU A 162 -9.14 13.85 1.39
CA LEU A 162 -8.81 13.40 2.74
C LEU A 162 -9.46 12.03 3.00
N ASN A 163 -8.69 11.05 3.48
CA ASN A 163 -9.28 9.88 4.10
C ASN A 163 -10.04 10.31 5.38
N ASN A 164 -11.36 10.08 5.42
CA ASN A 164 -12.23 10.32 6.58
C ASN A 164 -12.26 11.76 7.15
N GLY A 165 -11.94 12.79 6.36
CA GLY A 165 -12.09 14.19 6.78
C GLY A 165 -11.14 14.64 7.90
N GLY A 166 -10.10 13.86 8.20
CA GLY A 166 -9.01 14.25 9.10
C GLY A 166 -7.93 15.06 8.37
N ASP A 167 -7.13 15.79 9.15
CA ASP A 167 -5.93 16.47 8.65
C ASP A 167 -4.98 15.44 8.05
N LEU A 168 -4.54 15.68 6.80
CA LEU A 168 -3.52 14.84 6.19
C LEU A 168 -2.23 15.14 6.93
N GLY A 169 -1.70 14.14 7.65
CA GLY A 169 -0.25 14.10 7.83
C GLY A 169 0.44 14.23 6.46
N ALA A 170 1.72 14.59 6.44
CA ALA A 170 2.48 14.71 5.19
C ALA A 170 2.25 13.48 4.30
N ILE A 171 1.89 13.72 3.02
CA ILE A 171 1.71 12.64 2.03
C ILE A 171 2.99 11.82 1.98
N GLY A 172 2.85 10.49 2.09
CA GLY A 172 3.98 9.58 2.10
C GLY A 172 4.68 9.48 0.73
N ALA A 173 5.68 8.61 0.66
CA ALA A 173 6.35 8.25 -0.58
C ALA A 173 5.90 6.86 -1.08
N LEU A 174 6.14 6.60 -2.36
CA LEU A 174 6.03 5.28 -2.98
C LEU A 174 7.42 4.70 -3.19
N ASN A 175 7.79 3.71 -2.37
CA ASN A 175 9.12 3.10 -2.40
C ASN A 175 9.05 1.67 -2.91
N ILE A 176 9.71 1.38 -4.02
CA ILE A 176 9.74 0.05 -4.63
C ILE A 176 11.16 -0.50 -4.56
N GLN A 177 11.33 -1.61 -3.86
CA GLN A 177 12.59 -2.33 -3.66
C GLN A 177 12.49 -3.80 -4.10
N GLY A 178 11.26 -4.34 -4.15
CA GLY A 178 10.93 -5.70 -4.60
C GLY A 178 10.45 -5.76 -6.04
N ASN A 179 9.68 -6.81 -6.34
CA ASN A 179 9.22 -7.12 -7.70
C ASN A 179 7.72 -6.85 -7.84
N ILE A 180 7.33 -6.22 -8.94
CA ILE A 180 5.94 -6.03 -9.36
C ILE A 180 5.81 -6.58 -10.76
N ILE A 181 4.91 -7.55 -10.94
CA ILE A 181 4.60 -8.15 -12.24
C ILE A 181 3.10 -8.07 -12.48
N ALA A 182 2.75 -7.47 -13.62
CA ALA A 182 1.41 -7.51 -14.17
C ALA A 182 1.37 -8.43 -15.40
N ARG A 183 0.42 -9.37 -15.41
CA ARG A 183 0.24 -10.36 -16.49
C ARG A 183 -0.98 -9.99 -17.34
N GLY A 184 -0.77 -9.15 -18.35
CA GLY A 184 -1.79 -8.78 -19.34
C GLY A 184 -2.39 -7.38 -19.19
N GLY A 185 -2.14 -6.72 -18.06
CA GLY A 185 -2.57 -5.35 -17.74
C GLY A 185 -1.40 -4.45 -17.37
N ASP A 186 -1.67 -3.17 -17.17
CA ASP A 186 -0.63 -2.17 -16.93
C ASP A 186 -0.18 -2.16 -15.46
N VAL A 187 1.03 -1.64 -15.22
CA VAL A 187 1.48 -1.21 -13.89
C VAL A 187 1.48 0.30 -13.83
N VAL A 188 0.73 0.89 -12.89
CA VAL A 188 0.65 2.34 -12.71
C VAL A 188 1.02 2.72 -11.29
N LEU A 189 2.04 3.57 -11.14
CA LEU A 189 2.60 4.02 -9.87
C LEU A 189 2.37 5.52 -9.72
N ILE A 190 1.63 5.94 -8.70
CA ILE A 190 1.18 7.33 -8.52
C ILE A 190 1.58 7.83 -7.14
N ALA A 191 2.44 8.84 -7.07
CA ALA A 191 2.79 9.52 -5.81
C ALA A 191 3.53 10.83 -6.10
N PRO A 192 3.49 11.84 -5.22
CA PRO A 192 4.38 13.00 -5.38
C PRO A 192 5.88 12.63 -5.39
N SER A 193 6.26 11.59 -4.64
CA SER A 193 7.62 11.04 -4.62
C SER A 193 7.59 9.54 -4.89
N ILE A 194 8.22 9.13 -5.98
CA ILE A 194 8.36 7.73 -6.40
C ILE A 194 9.85 7.37 -6.43
N GLU A 195 10.24 6.33 -5.70
CA GLU A 195 11.61 5.80 -5.71
C GLU A 195 11.61 4.31 -6.04
N LEU A 196 12.33 3.94 -7.09
CA LEU A 196 12.62 2.56 -7.45
C LEU A 196 14.09 2.28 -7.17
N ALA A 197 14.36 1.40 -6.21
CA ALA A 197 15.70 0.99 -5.83
C ALA A 197 16.36 0.12 -6.92
N LYS A 198 17.69 -0.01 -6.86
CA LYS A 198 18.48 -0.75 -7.84
C LYS A 198 18.04 -2.22 -8.03
N THR A 199 17.53 -2.84 -6.97
CA THR A 199 17.06 -4.23 -6.99
C THR A 199 15.62 -4.38 -7.48
N ALA A 200 14.89 -3.27 -7.64
CA ALA A 200 13.48 -3.30 -7.99
C ALA A 200 13.30 -3.68 -9.46
N VAL A 201 12.28 -4.52 -9.71
CA VAL A 201 11.83 -4.85 -11.05
C VAL A 201 10.34 -4.58 -11.13
N VAL A 202 9.94 -3.75 -12.09
CA VAL A 202 8.55 -3.45 -12.39
C VAL A 202 8.29 -3.86 -13.83
N GLU A 203 7.45 -4.87 -14.01
CA GLU A 203 7.18 -5.50 -15.31
C GLU A 203 5.68 -5.56 -15.59
N SER A 204 5.30 -5.19 -16.80
CA SER A 204 3.99 -5.46 -17.38
C SER A 204 4.17 -6.31 -18.63
N GLN A 205 3.55 -7.49 -18.68
CA GLN A 205 3.61 -8.40 -19.81
C GLN A 205 2.42 -8.12 -20.74
N GLY A 206 2.68 -7.57 -21.93
CA GLY A 206 1.60 -7.17 -22.86
C GLY A 206 0.86 -5.91 -22.42
N GLY A 207 1.54 -5.01 -21.70
CA GLY A 207 0.98 -3.77 -21.19
C GLY A 207 2.05 -2.73 -20.88
N ALA A 208 1.64 -1.60 -20.31
CA ALA A 208 2.53 -0.48 -20.04
C ALA A 208 2.98 -0.41 -18.57
N VAL A 209 4.16 0.14 -18.32
CA VAL A 209 4.60 0.55 -16.98
C VAL A 209 4.66 2.07 -16.91
N MET A 210 3.96 2.65 -15.95
CA MET A 210 3.73 4.09 -15.87
C MET A 210 4.03 4.61 -14.47
N LEU A 211 4.90 5.61 -14.38
CA LEU A 211 5.25 6.32 -13.16
C LEU A 211 4.70 7.75 -13.30
N ALA A 212 3.68 8.10 -12.52
CA ALA A 212 3.07 9.41 -12.51
C ALA A 212 3.38 10.12 -11.18
N ALA A 213 4.50 10.86 -11.17
CA ALA A 213 4.83 11.74 -10.07
C ALA A 213 4.04 13.04 -10.15
N GLY A 214 3.00 13.13 -9.33
CA GLY A 214 2.00 14.19 -9.39
C GLY A 214 1.04 14.18 -8.21
N GLN A 215 0.17 15.19 -8.17
CA GLN A 215 -0.79 15.42 -7.10
C GLN A 215 -2.23 15.11 -7.51
N SER A 216 -2.55 15.16 -8.81
CA SER A 216 -3.87 14.79 -9.33
C SER A 216 -3.72 14.05 -10.65
N VAL A 217 -4.23 12.82 -10.69
CA VAL A 217 -4.06 11.87 -11.81
C VAL A 217 -5.39 11.18 -12.08
N GLU A 218 -5.76 11.07 -13.35
CA GLU A 218 -6.90 10.30 -13.79
C GLU A 218 -6.48 9.23 -14.80
N ILE A 219 -6.96 8.01 -14.60
CA ILE A 219 -6.80 6.89 -15.53
C ILE A 219 -8.16 6.61 -16.15
N THR A 220 -8.27 6.81 -17.46
CA THR A 220 -9.49 6.62 -18.26
C THR A 220 -9.43 5.40 -19.18
N GLY A 221 -8.24 4.82 -19.37
CA GLY A 221 -8.02 3.69 -20.27
C GLY A 221 -6.68 3.01 -20.03
N ARG A 222 -6.36 2.06 -20.90
CA ARG A 222 -5.06 1.36 -20.89
C ARG A 222 -3.99 2.16 -21.61
N GLY A 223 -2.73 1.86 -21.30
CA GLY A 223 -1.57 2.48 -21.92
C GLY A 223 -1.39 3.95 -21.56
N LEU A 224 -0.38 4.57 -22.19
CA LEU A 224 0.04 5.95 -21.88
C LEU A 224 -1.06 6.98 -22.16
N GLU A 225 -1.90 6.74 -23.18
CA GLU A 225 -2.99 7.65 -23.58
C GLU A 225 -4.15 7.65 -22.60
N GLY A 226 -4.27 6.61 -21.78
CA GLY A 226 -5.28 6.50 -20.75
C GLY A 226 -5.00 7.35 -19.52
N ILE A 227 -3.79 7.92 -19.36
CA ILE A 227 -3.41 8.68 -18.16
C ILE A 227 -3.42 10.18 -18.44
N THR A 228 -4.22 10.89 -17.65
CA THR A 228 -4.28 12.35 -17.62
C THR A 228 -3.72 12.85 -16.30
N LEU A 229 -2.56 13.49 -16.34
CA LEU A 229 -1.98 14.21 -15.21
C LEU A 229 -2.57 15.62 -15.16
N GLN A 230 -3.28 15.95 -14.07
CA GLN A 230 -3.98 17.22 -13.92
C GLN A 230 -3.17 18.24 -13.11
N VAL A 231 -2.46 17.78 -12.08
CA VAL A 231 -1.66 18.65 -11.20
C VAL A 231 -0.30 18.00 -10.94
N GLN A 232 0.75 18.77 -11.20
CA GLN A 232 2.13 18.42 -10.94
C GLN A 232 2.89 19.63 -10.41
N ALA A 233 3.58 19.46 -9.29
CA ALA A 233 4.50 20.44 -8.75
C ALA A 233 5.93 20.18 -9.25
N PRO A 234 6.80 21.21 -9.36
CA PRO A 234 8.21 21.02 -9.72
C PRO A 234 8.98 20.09 -8.77
N THR A 235 8.52 19.99 -7.53
CA THR A 235 9.08 19.11 -6.49
C THR A 235 8.63 17.66 -6.61
N ASP A 236 7.60 17.37 -7.42
CA ASP A 236 7.14 16.00 -7.62
C ASP A 236 8.20 15.23 -8.42
N ALA A 237 8.69 14.14 -7.86
CA ALA A 237 9.90 13.48 -8.31
C ALA A 237 9.70 11.99 -8.55
N ALA A 238 10.33 11.50 -9.63
CA ALA A 238 10.50 10.08 -9.89
C ALA A 238 12.00 9.76 -9.98
N ILE A 239 12.45 8.82 -9.15
CA ILE A 239 13.81 8.28 -9.16
C ILE A 239 13.75 6.82 -9.57
N ASN A 240 14.34 6.49 -10.72
CA ASN A 240 14.46 5.11 -11.19
C ASN A 240 15.91 4.63 -11.22
N LEU A 241 16.29 3.83 -10.24
CA LEU A 241 17.57 3.10 -10.19
C LEU A 241 17.42 1.61 -10.58
N GLY A 242 16.18 1.11 -10.63
CA GLY A 242 15.84 -0.29 -10.87
C GLY A 242 15.57 -0.60 -12.35
N THR A 243 14.70 -1.58 -12.60
CA THR A 243 14.34 -2.00 -13.95
C THR A 243 12.85 -1.82 -14.21
N LEU A 244 12.52 -1.14 -15.32
CA LEU A 244 11.15 -1.02 -15.86
C LEU A 244 11.05 -1.83 -17.15
N LYS A 245 10.01 -2.67 -17.26
CA LYS A 245 9.76 -3.49 -18.45
C LYS A 245 8.29 -3.46 -18.86
N GLY A 246 8.01 -3.20 -20.12
CA GLY A 246 6.65 -3.28 -20.66
C GLY A 246 6.64 -3.15 -22.17
N ASP A 247 5.47 -3.17 -22.79
CA ASP A 247 5.31 -2.83 -24.21
C ASP A 247 5.53 -1.31 -24.41
N ALA A 248 5.15 -0.54 -23.39
CA ALA A 248 5.47 0.88 -23.26
C ALA A 248 5.92 1.22 -21.83
N VAL A 249 6.79 2.22 -21.70
CA VAL A 249 7.20 2.77 -20.40
C VAL A 249 7.06 4.29 -20.42
N GLY A 250 6.34 4.85 -19.45
CA GLY A 250 6.14 6.29 -19.31
C GLY A 250 6.52 6.79 -17.94
N ILE A 251 7.25 7.91 -17.86
CA ILE A 251 7.55 8.57 -16.59
C ILE A 251 7.17 10.05 -16.66
N PHE A 252 6.13 10.43 -15.93
CA PHE A 252 5.67 11.80 -15.81
C PHE A 252 6.11 12.34 -14.44
N ALA A 253 7.03 13.31 -14.41
CA ALA A 253 7.52 13.90 -13.17
C ALA A 253 7.96 15.36 -13.37
N GLY A 254 7.84 16.19 -12.34
CA GLY A 254 8.43 17.53 -12.35
C GLY A 254 9.96 17.46 -12.34
N THR A 255 10.50 16.49 -11.59
CA THR A 255 11.92 16.12 -11.60
C THR A 255 12.08 14.61 -11.84
N LEU A 256 12.83 14.24 -12.88
CA LEU A 256 13.17 12.84 -13.18
C LEU A 256 14.67 12.59 -12.98
N LYS A 257 15.02 11.58 -12.16
CA LYS A 257 16.37 11.02 -12.09
C LYS A 257 16.33 9.56 -12.49
N HIS A 258 17.14 9.18 -13.48
CA HIS A 258 17.19 7.81 -13.97
C HIS A 258 18.63 7.32 -14.11
N SER A 259 18.92 6.14 -13.56
CA SER A 259 20.19 5.42 -13.72
C SER A 259 20.00 3.90 -13.77
N GLY A 260 18.75 3.46 -13.89
CA GLY A 260 18.34 2.07 -14.00
C GLY A 260 18.26 1.57 -15.44
N LEU A 261 17.47 0.52 -15.67
CA LEU A 261 17.15 -0.02 -16.99
C LEU A 261 15.69 0.26 -17.35
N ILE A 262 15.46 0.69 -18.59
CA ILE A 262 14.13 0.72 -19.21
C ILE A 262 14.20 -0.19 -20.43
N GLN A 263 13.34 -1.20 -20.47
CA GLN A 263 13.25 -2.14 -21.58
C GLN A 263 11.81 -2.15 -22.11
N THR A 264 11.66 -1.86 -23.41
CA THR A 264 10.37 -2.03 -24.09
C THR A 264 10.37 -3.30 -24.94
N ASN A 265 9.29 -4.06 -24.87
CA ASN A 265 9.12 -5.25 -25.70
C ASN A 265 8.35 -4.91 -26.98
N LEU A 266 8.77 -5.50 -28.10
CA LEU A 266 8.13 -5.33 -29.40
C LEU A 266 7.04 -6.40 -29.56
N THR A 267 5.81 -6.06 -29.22
CA THR A 267 4.65 -6.92 -29.46
C THR A 267 3.57 -6.16 -30.22
N SER A 268 3.46 -6.49 -31.53
CA SER A 268 2.44 -6.03 -32.49
C SER A 268 2.52 -4.56 -32.96
N GLY A 269 3.22 -4.34 -34.09
CA GLY A 269 2.90 -3.30 -35.08
C GLY A 269 3.29 -1.84 -34.76
N GLU A 270 3.17 -1.41 -33.51
CA GLU A 270 3.59 -0.09 -33.04
C GLU A 270 4.86 -0.26 -32.19
N GLY A 271 5.93 0.44 -32.57
CA GLY A 271 7.22 0.31 -31.88
C GLY A 271 7.10 0.60 -30.39
N GLY A 272 7.78 -0.20 -29.55
CA GLY A 272 7.78 0.01 -28.10
C GLY A 272 8.18 1.44 -27.75
N LYS A 273 7.34 2.14 -26.98
CA LYS A 273 7.46 3.59 -26.74
C LYS A 273 7.99 3.87 -25.33
N VAL A 274 9.01 4.72 -25.26
CA VAL A 274 9.46 5.35 -24.02
C VAL A 274 9.09 6.83 -24.09
N SER A 275 8.44 7.37 -23.06
CA SER A 275 8.00 8.78 -23.01
C SER A 275 8.18 9.41 -21.63
#